data_AF-A0ABD3ZU34-F1
#
_entry.id   AF-A0ABD3ZU34-F1
#
_cell.length_a   1.000
_cell.length_b   1.000
_cell.length_c   1.000
_cell.angle_alpha   90.00
_cell.angle_beta   90.00
_cell.angle_gamma   90.00
#
_symmetry.space_group_name_H-M   'P 1'
#
loop_
_entity.id
_entity.type
_entity.pdbx_description
1 polymer ?
#
loop_
_entity_poly.entity_id
_entity_poly.type
_entity_poly.pdbx_seq_one_letter_code
_entity_poly.pdbx_strand_id
1 'polypeptide(L)' 'MKVCQKSIVRFLVSLIIGTFVISVPFMANAQSDRELRAVWIASVLNIDWPSKKGLSVKEQKQEYI' A
#
# COMPACT_ATOMS: atom_id res chain seq x y z
N MET A 1 3.18 25.61 47.40
CA MET A 1 4.11 24.87 46.51
C MET A 1 3.54 23.55 45.95
N LYS A 2 2.95 22.67 46.77
CA LYS A 2 2.41 21.36 46.33
C LYS A 2 1.25 21.43 45.31
N VAL A 3 0.41 22.47 45.36
CA VAL A 3 -0.71 22.67 44.42
C VAL A 3 -0.21 23.05 43.02
N CYS A 4 0.75 23.97 42.94
CA CYS A 4 1.41 24.35 41.68
C CYS A 4 2.13 23.15 41.04
N GLN A 5 2.84 22.34 41.84
CA GLN A 5 3.49 21.11 41.38
C GLN A 5 2.49 20.11 40.77
N LYS A 6 1.32 19.89 41.39
CA LYS A 6 0.27 19.02 40.85
C LYS A 6 -0.30 19.55 39.52
N SER A 7 -0.47 20.86 39.40
CA SER A 7 -0.93 21.50 38.16
C SER A 7 0.10 21.38 37.04
N ILE A 8 1.39 21.55 37.35
CA ILE A 8 2.49 21.35 36.39
C ILE A 8 2.54 19.90 35.92
N VAL A 9 2.44 18.93 36.84
CA VAL A 9 2.44 17.50 36.47
C VAL A 9 1.25 17.15 35.58
N ARG A 10 0.06 17.68 35.87
CA ARG A 10 -1.13 17.49 35.01
C ARG A 10 -0.95 18.06 33.62
N PHE A 11 -0.34 19.25 33.51
CA PHE A 11 -0.04 19.88 32.23
C PHE A 11 0.98 19.06 31.43
N LEU A 12 2.06 18.59 32.06
CA LEU A 12 3.08 17.76 31.41
C LEU A 12 2.51 16.43 30.94
N VAL A 13 1.68 15.77 31.74
CA VAL A 13 1.00 14.52 31.34
C VAL A 13 0.05 14.77 30.16
N SER A 14 -0.71 15.86 30.18
CA SER A 14 -1.58 16.23 29.06
C SER A 14 -0.79 16.52 27.79
N LEU A 15 0.36 17.17 27.89
CA LEU A 15 1.26 17.44 26.76
C LEU A 15 1.79 16.14 26.15
N ILE A 16 2.25 15.20 26.99
CA ILE A 16 2.75 13.89 26.54
C ILE A 16 1.64 13.09 25.85
N ILE A 17 0.45 13.01 26.45
CA ILE A 17 -0.71 12.33 25.86
C ILE A 17 -1.09 12.98 24.52
N GLY A 18 -1.12 14.32 24.47
CA GLY A 18 -1.40 15.07 23.25
C GLY A 18 -0.41 14.75 22.13
N THR A 19 0.89 14.69 22.43
CA THR A 19 1.90 14.31 21.42
C THR A 19 1.72 12.88 20.93
N PHE A 20 1.37 11.94 21.81
CA PHE A 20 1.18 10.53 21.44
C PHE A 20 -0.06 10.32 20.55
N VAL A 21 -1.15 11.04 20.80
CA VAL A 21 -2.38 10.97 19.99
C VAL A 21 -2.16 11.46 18.56
N ILE A 22 -1.28 12.46 18.36
CA ILE A 22 -1.01 13.04 17.03
C ILE A 22 -0.04 12.17 16.21
N SER A 23 0.96 11.53 16.85
CA SER A 23 2.00 10.79 16.14
C SER A 23 1.56 9.41 15.61
N VAL A 24 0.61 8.73 16.26
CA VAL A 24 0.16 7.38 15.88
C VAL A 24 -0.49 7.28 14.48
N PRO A 25 -1.47 8.13 14.10
CA PRO A 25 -2.13 8.00 12.78
C PRO A 25 -1.23 8.38 11.60
N PHE A 26 -0.15 9.13 11.84
CA PHE A 26 0.81 9.49 10.79
C PHE A 26 1.60 8.29 10.25
N MET A 27 1.87 7.28 11.10
CA MET A 27 2.59 6.06 10.66
C MET A 27 1.67 5.02 10.01
N ALA A 28 0.35 5.10 10.22
CA ALA A 28 -0.61 4.11 9.74
C ALA A 28 -0.89 4.17 8.22
N ASN A 29 -0.57 5.30 7.55
CA ASN A 29 -0.82 5.50 6.11
C ASN A 29 0.41 5.22 5.22
N ALA A 30 1.46 4.59 5.76
CA ALA A 30 2.69 4.32 5.00
C ALA A 30 2.54 3.16 4.00
N GLN A 31 1.54 2.29 4.16
CA GLN A 31 1.33 1.13 3.30
C GLN A 31 0.16 1.42 2.34
N SER A 32 0.39 1.37 1.03
CA SER A 32 -0.71 1.44 0.07
C SER A 32 -1.47 0.12 0.05
N ASP A 33 -2.81 0.15 0.15
CA ASP A 33 -3.71 -1.02 0.07
C ASP A 33 -3.74 -1.70 -1.33
N ARG A 34 -2.78 -1.39 -2.21
CA ARG A 34 -2.72 -1.97 -3.55
C ARG A 34 -1.91 -3.26 -3.52
N GLU A 35 -2.61 -4.36 -3.73
CA GLU A 35 -1.98 -5.65 -3.97
C GLU A 35 -1.58 -5.77 -5.44
N LEU A 36 -0.36 -6.22 -5.69
CA LEU A 36 0.06 -6.58 -7.04
C LEU A 36 -0.61 -7.90 -7.44
N ARG A 37 -1.44 -7.83 -8.49
CA ARG A 37 -2.12 -9.00 -9.07
C ARG A 37 -1.66 -9.16 -10.52
N ALA A 38 -0.74 -10.09 -10.73
CA ALA A 38 -0.19 -10.43 -12.03
C ALA A 38 -0.34 -11.92 -12.31
N VAL A 39 -0.30 -12.28 -13.59
CA VAL A 39 -0.29 -13.67 -14.06
C VAL A 39 0.83 -13.82 -15.09
N TRP A 40 1.48 -14.99 -15.09
CA TRP A 40 2.48 -15.31 -16.09
C TRP A 40 1.80 -15.73 -17.39
N ILE A 41 2.29 -15.22 -18.51
CA ILE A 41 1.85 -15.60 -19.85
C ILE A 41 3.05 -16.18 -20.59
N ALA A 42 3.06 -17.49 -20.77
CA ALA A 42 4.11 -18.21 -21.46
C ALA A 42 3.87 -18.21 -22.98
N SER A 43 4.84 -17.66 -23.72
CA SER A 43 4.84 -17.67 -25.18
C SER A 43 5.52 -18.91 -25.79
N VAL A 44 6.27 -19.65 -25.00
CA VAL A 44 6.91 -20.89 -25.45
C VAL A 44 5.83 -21.91 -25.81
N LEU A 45 5.95 -22.53 -26.98
CA LEU A 45 4.97 -23.48 -27.53
C LEU A 45 3.53 -22.94 -27.62
N ASN A 46 3.30 -21.62 -27.50
CA ASN A 46 1.96 -21.05 -27.54
C ASN A 46 1.02 -21.58 -26.45
N ILE A 47 1.56 -21.88 -25.26
CA ILE A 47 0.78 -22.47 -24.15
C ILE A 47 -0.33 -21.53 -23.69
N ASP A 48 0.00 -20.26 -23.43
CA ASP A 48 -0.98 -19.28 -22.96
C ASP A 48 -1.41 -18.31 -24.07
N TRP A 49 -0.45 -17.79 -24.84
CA TRP A 49 -0.70 -16.87 -25.94
C TRP A 49 0.52 -16.81 -26.88
N PRO A 50 0.35 -16.55 -28.19
CA PRO A 50 -0.92 -16.43 -28.91
C PRO A 50 -1.52 -17.80 -29.23
N SER A 51 -2.78 -17.83 -29.69
CA SER A 51 -3.56 -19.07 -29.83
C SER A 51 -2.95 -20.11 -30.78
N LYS A 52 -2.18 -19.64 -31.77
CA LYS A 52 -1.47 -20.49 -32.74
C LYS A 52 -0.27 -19.79 -33.34
N LYS A 53 0.62 -20.58 -33.92
CA LYS A 53 1.78 -20.09 -34.68
C LYS A 53 1.34 -19.43 -35.98
N GLY A 54 2.11 -18.42 -36.42
CA GLY A 54 1.94 -17.79 -37.73
C GLY A 54 0.86 -16.70 -37.80
N LEU A 55 0.27 -16.30 -36.68
CA LEU A 55 -0.64 -15.15 -36.63
C LEU A 55 0.09 -13.85 -36.98
N SER A 56 -0.56 -12.99 -37.77
CA SER A 56 -0.08 -11.65 -38.03
C SER A 56 -0.05 -10.81 -36.74
N VAL A 57 0.74 -9.74 -36.74
CA VAL A 57 0.79 -8.80 -35.60
C VAL A 57 -0.59 -8.24 -35.27
N LYS A 58 -1.43 -8.01 -36.28
CA LYS A 58 -2.80 -7.51 -36.09
C LYS A 58 -3.65 -8.53 -35.34
N GLU A 59 -3.61 -9.79 -35.75
CA GLU A 59 -4.39 -10.87 -35.13
C GLU A 59 -3.90 -11.15 -33.70
N GLN A 60 -2.59 -11.20 -33.48
CA GLN A 60 -2.02 -11.36 -32.13
C GLN A 60 -2.53 -10.29 -31.16
N LYS A 61 -2.49 -9.01 -31.57
CA LYS A 61 -3.00 -7.90 -30.75
C LYS A 61 -4.51 -7.99 -30.49
N GLN A 62 -5.26 -8.59 -31.41
CA GLN A 62 -6.70 -8.79 -31.24
C GLN A 62 -7.01 -9.92 -30.22
N GLU A 63 -6.08 -10.87 -30.04
CA GLU A 63 -6.19 -11.91 -29.01
C GLU A 63 -5.72 -11.44 -27.62
N TYR A 64 -4.99 -10.33 -27.55
CA TYR A 64 -4.47 -9.78 -26.30
C TYR A 64 -5.58 -9.00 -25.56
N ILE A 65 -5.76 -9.30 -24.27
CA ILE A 65 -6.76 -8.66 -23.38
C ILE A 65 -6.43 -7.18 -23.16
#